data_AF-A0A942ATI1-F1
#
_entry.id   AF-A0A942ATI1-F1
#
_cell.length_a   1.000
_cell.length_b   1.000
_cell.length_c   1.000
_cell.angle_alpha   90.00
_cell.angle_beta   90.00
_cell.angle_gamma   90.00
#
_symmetry.space_group_name_H-M   'P 1'
#
loop_
_entity.id
_entity.type
_entity.pdbx_description
1 polymer ?
#
loop_
_entity_poly.entity_id
_entity_poly.type
_entity_poly.pdbx_seq_one_letter_code
_entity_poly.pdbx_strand_id
1 'polypeptide(L)'
;MDDAKYPAFDTKPYRIVKSRSEASVPVNVAPTYYIVASDLQGFPLQQAIPLVQMSTNAQLAPRPPENQLPPLPVPRPGTPMRWYIASLLRCLGVPARLSGFNYLVETLLLLVNRPFETRLVTGEVYPVVAKQCNTTPIGVDQAIRTAVNQTWQEQNIPVYCALMGRSPAPHEPRPTSCEFLANVLMYVRIQMAECHY
;
A
#
# COMPACT_ATOMS: atom_id res chain seq x y z
N MET A 1 -21.26 21.97 -20.89
CA MET A 1 -21.67 20.83 -20.06
C MET A 1 -20.49 19.86 -20.07
N ASP A 2 -19.59 19.77 -19.10
CA ASP A 2 -19.46 20.35 -17.76
C ASP A 2 -17.98 20.30 -17.39
N ASP A 3 -17.37 21.44 -17.07
CA ASP A 3 -16.04 21.54 -16.47
C ASP A 3 -16.21 21.68 -14.95
N ALA A 4 -16.17 20.55 -14.23
CA ALA A 4 -16.16 20.56 -12.76
C ALA A 4 -14.78 21.02 -12.26
N LYS A 5 -14.62 22.34 -12.13
CA LYS A 5 -13.48 22.99 -11.46
C LYS A 5 -13.53 22.65 -9.97
N TYR A 6 -12.59 21.83 -9.50
CA TYR A 6 -12.35 21.61 -8.07
C TYR A 6 -12.20 22.95 -7.35
N PRO A 7 -12.74 23.12 -6.11
CA PRO A 7 -12.55 24.36 -5.36
C PRO A 7 -11.05 24.55 -5.08
N ALA A 8 -10.56 25.76 -5.34
CA ALA A 8 -9.18 26.15 -5.06
C ALA A 8 -8.88 25.95 -3.57
N PHE A 9 -7.81 25.22 -3.26
CA PHE A 9 -7.26 25.16 -1.90
C PHE A 9 -6.84 26.58 -1.50
N ASP A 10 -7.47 27.13 -0.46
CA ASP A 10 -7.15 28.45 0.09
C ASP A 10 -5.71 28.44 0.63
N THR A 11 -4.76 28.98 -0.13
CA THR A 11 -3.33 29.04 0.19
C THR A 11 -2.99 30.18 1.15
N LYS A 12 -3.76 30.32 2.24
CA LYS A 12 -3.43 31.31 3.28
C LYS A 12 -2.30 30.80 4.19
N PRO A 13 -1.35 31.67 4.60
CA PRO A 13 -0.21 31.28 5.41
C PRO A 13 -0.66 30.92 6.85
N TYR A 14 -0.50 29.65 7.21
CA TYR A 14 -0.70 29.17 8.57
C TYR A 14 0.59 29.32 9.39
N ARG A 15 0.46 29.77 10.66
CA ARG A 15 1.58 29.83 11.61
C ARG A 15 1.39 28.80 12.71
N ILE A 16 2.41 27.97 12.92
CA ILE A 16 2.46 27.00 14.02
C ILE A 16 2.95 27.70 15.28
N VAL A 17 2.16 27.68 16.36
CA VAL A 17 2.50 28.30 17.65
C VAL A 17 2.61 27.23 18.73
N LYS A 18 3.69 27.28 19.52
CA LYS A 18 3.93 26.40 20.67
C LYS A 18 3.26 26.98 21.92
N SER A 19 2.47 26.19 22.64
CA SER A 19 1.90 26.59 23.92
C SER A 19 3.01 26.85 24.95
N ARG A 20 2.97 28.00 25.63
CA ARG A 20 3.83 28.29 26.78
C ARG A 20 3.13 27.73 28.02
N SER A 21 3.51 26.54 28.46
CA SER A 21 2.99 25.94 29.69
C SER A 21 3.49 26.73 30.90
N GLU A 22 2.56 27.20 31.74
CA GLU A 22 2.86 27.59 33.13
C GLU A 22 3.49 26.41 33.89
N ALA A 23 4.32 26.78 34.85
CA ALA A 23 5.31 25.93 35.49
C ALA A 23 4.67 24.81 36.33
N SER A 24 4.58 23.61 35.76
CA SER A 24 4.75 22.30 36.43
C SER A 24 4.22 21.20 35.51
N VAL A 25 4.96 20.81 34.47
CA VAL A 25 4.63 19.64 33.63
C VAL A 25 5.79 18.65 33.72
N PRO A 26 5.53 17.36 34.03
CA PRO A 26 6.58 16.34 34.11
C PRO A 26 7.31 16.19 32.75
N VAL A 27 8.60 15.87 32.81
CA VAL A 27 9.61 15.88 31.71
C VAL A 27 9.26 15.04 30.46
N ASN A 28 8.13 14.34 30.43
CA ASN A 28 7.78 13.40 29.36
C ASN A 28 6.51 13.74 28.56
N VAL A 29 6.09 15.01 28.54
CA VAL A 29 4.94 15.45 27.72
C VAL A 29 5.43 16.22 26.50
N ALA A 30 5.09 15.74 25.31
CA ALA A 30 5.42 16.42 24.05
C ALA A 30 4.76 17.81 23.99
N PRO A 31 5.46 18.84 23.47
CA PRO A 31 4.90 20.18 23.40
C PRO A 31 3.69 20.23 22.47
N THR A 32 2.57 20.79 22.96
CA THR A 32 1.35 20.97 22.16
C THR A 32 1.51 22.16 21.21
N TYR A 33 1.30 21.91 19.91
CA TYR A 33 1.33 22.92 18.86
C TYR A 33 -0.08 23.16 18.32
N TYR A 34 -0.42 24.42 18.06
CA TYR A 34 -1.68 24.83 17.43
C TYR A 34 -1.39 25.52 16.09
N ILE A 35 -2.26 25.28 15.10
CA ILE A 35 -2.24 25.98 13.82
C ILE A 35 -3.16 27.20 13.94
N VAL A 36 -2.59 28.40 13.80
CA VAL A 36 -3.35 29.66 13.82
C VAL A 36 -3.36 30.23 12.40
N ALA A 37 -4.54 30.50 11.85
CA ALA A 37 -4.70 31.24 10.60
C ALA A 37 -4.28 32.70 10.85
N SER A 38 -3.40 33.24 10.00
CA SER A 38 -2.59 34.43 10.36
C SER A 38 -3.29 35.79 10.27
N ASP A 39 -4.61 35.90 10.14
CA ASP A 39 -5.25 37.19 9.81
C ASP A 39 -6.58 37.52 10.51
N LEU A 40 -6.90 36.88 11.64
CA LEU A 40 -8.10 37.26 12.40
C LEU A 40 -7.75 37.73 13.82
N GLN A 41 -7.46 39.04 13.93
CA GLN A 41 -7.56 39.75 15.20
C GLN A 41 -8.99 39.60 15.73
N GLY A 42 -9.17 38.89 16.85
CA GLY A 42 -10.41 38.95 17.63
C GLY A 42 -11.34 37.74 17.61
N PHE A 43 -10.93 36.57 17.13
CA PHE A 43 -11.77 35.37 17.31
C PHE A 43 -11.62 34.79 18.73
N PRO A 44 -12.74 34.56 19.45
CA PRO A 44 -12.70 33.91 20.75
C PRO A 44 -12.19 32.48 20.57
N LEU A 45 -11.27 32.06 21.45
CA LEU A 45 -10.58 30.75 21.48
C LEU A 45 -11.50 29.52 21.64
N GLN A 46 -12.80 29.64 21.38
CA GLN A 46 -13.78 28.59 21.65
C GLN A 46 -13.79 27.47 20.61
N GLN A 47 -13.05 27.61 19.50
CA GLN A 47 -12.92 26.58 18.48
C GLN A 47 -11.46 26.34 18.10
N ALA A 48 -10.62 26.08 19.10
CA ALA A 48 -9.40 25.32 18.83
C ALA A 48 -9.84 23.93 18.39
N ILE A 49 -9.69 23.59 17.11
CA ILE A 49 -9.76 22.20 16.66
C ILE A 49 -8.67 21.48 17.47
N PRO A 50 -9.01 20.55 18.38
CA PRO A 50 -7.99 19.81 19.08
C PRO A 50 -7.22 19.07 17.99
N LEU A 51 -5.95 19.42 17.82
CA LEU A 51 -5.04 18.56 17.10
C LEU A 51 -5.13 17.25 17.87
N VAL A 52 -5.74 16.24 17.25
CA VAL A 52 -5.93 14.89 17.79
C VAL A 52 -4.73 14.64 18.66
N GLN A 53 -4.95 14.49 19.97
CA GLN A 53 -3.87 14.10 20.86
C GLN A 53 -3.39 12.77 20.28
N MET A 54 -2.29 12.82 19.53
CA MET A 54 -1.54 11.63 19.23
C MET A 54 -1.11 11.20 20.61
N SER A 55 -1.85 10.26 21.18
CA SER A 55 -1.40 9.56 22.36
C SER A 55 -0.01 9.07 22.00
N THR A 56 1.00 9.71 22.56
CA THR A 56 2.40 9.27 22.45
C THR A 56 2.59 7.93 23.16
N ASN A 57 1.51 7.34 23.69
CA ASN A 57 1.37 5.93 23.99
C ASN A 57 1.01 5.07 22.76
N ALA A 58 1.30 5.52 21.55
CA ALA A 58 1.83 4.57 20.57
C ALA A 58 3.18 4.10 21.12
N GLN A 59 3.14 3.18 22.07
CA GLN A 59 4.24 2.24 22.24
C GLN A 59 4.55 1.81 20.81
N LEU A 60 5.72 2.23 20.33
CA LEU A 60 6.28 1.71 19.09
C LEU A 60 6.15 0.21 19.28
N ALA A 61 5.23 -0.43 18.56
CA ALA A 61 5.01 -1.86 18.70
C ALA A 61 6.40 -2.48 18.66
N PRO A 62 6.77 -3.37 19.60
CA PRO A 62 8.12 -3.92 19.68
C PRO A 62 8.49 -4.32 18.25
N ARG A 63 9.57 -3.70 17.72
CA ARG A 63 10.03 -4.03 16.37
C ARG A 63 10.08 -5.55 16.34
N PRO A 64 9.36 -6.21 15.40
CA PRO A 64 9.39 -7.66 15.33
C PRO A 64 10.87 -8.07 15.31
N PRO A 65 11.26 -9.11 16.07
CA PRO A 65 12.65 -9.54 16.12
C PRO A 65 13.18 -9.67 14.69
N GLU A 66 14.43 -9.25 14.48
CA GLU A 66 15.06 -9.13 13.15
C GLU A 66 15.05 -10.44 12.34
N ASN A 67 14.80 -11.58 13.01
CA ASN A 67 14.65 -12.91 12.44
C ASN A 67 13.20 -13.34 12.13
N GLN A 68 12.19 -12.50 12.35
CA GLN A 68 10.80 -12.78 11.99
C GLN A 68 10.46 -12.13 10.65
N LEU A 69 9.89 -12.94 9.75
CA LEU A 69 9.36 -12.44 8.48
C LEU A 69 8.29 -11.38 8.74
N PRO A 70 8.21 -10.33 7.90
CA PRO A 70 7.12 -9.38 8.00
C PRO A 70 5.78 -10.13 7.87
N PRO A 71 4.81 -9.86 8.74
CA PRO A 71 3.51 -10.49 8.64
C PRO A 71 2.87 -10.12 7.29
N LEU A 72 2.39 -11.13 6.57
CA LEU A 72 1.65 -10.90 5.33
C LEU A 72 0.37 -10.13 5.64
N PRO A 73 -0.04 -9.19 4.76
CA PRO A 73 -1.26 -8.46 4.98
C PRO A 73 -2.45 -9.43 4.92
N VAL A 74 -3.40 -9.23 5.82
CA VAL A 74 -4.68 -9.94 5.87
C VAL A 74 -5.76 -8.98 5.36
N PRO A 75 -6.72 -9.43 4.52
CA PRO A 75 -7.84 -8.60 4.11
C PRO A 75 -8.62 -8.12 5.34
N ARG A 76 -8.92 -6.82 5.40
CA ARG A 76 -9.77 -6.26 6.46
C ARG A 76 -11.15 -5.95 5.91
N PRO A 77 -12.23 -6.16 6.69
CA PRO A 77 -13.58 -5.77 6.29
C PRO A 77 -13.61 -4.29 5.87
N GLY A 78 -14.26 -4.00 4.73
CA GLY A 78 -14.36 -2.65 4.18
C GLY A 78 -13.11 -2.15 3.45
N THR A 79 -12.01 -2.93 3.39
CA THR A 79 -10.85 -2.55 2.57
C THR A 79 -11.11 -2.92 1.11
N PRO A 80 -11.14 -1.95 0.18
CA PRO A 80 -11.24 -2.23 -1.25
C PRO A 80 -10.13 -3.18 -1.74
N MET A 81 -10.52 -4.17 -2.54
CA MET A 81 -9.64 -5.27 -2.98
C MET A 81 -8.32 -4.81 -3.58
N ARG A 82 -8.38 -3.76 -4.41
CA ARG A 82 -7.21 -3.11 -5.02
C ARG A 82 -6.15 -2.72 -3.99
N TRP A 83 -6.55 -2.18 -2.84
CA TRP A 83 -5.63 -1.72 -1.80
C TRP A 83 -5.00 -2.88 -1.04
N TYR A 84 -5.75 -3.97 -0.87
CA TYR A 84 -5.22 -5.22 -0.33
C TYR A 84 -4.15 -5.80 -1.26
N ILE A 85 -4.44 -5.94 -2.56
CA ILE A 85 -3.47 -6.43 -3.56
C ILE A 85 -2.23 -5.53 -3.58
N ALA A 86 -2.40 -4.21 -3.62
CA ALA A 86 -1.28 -3.27 -3.62
C ALA A 86 -0.41 -3.39 -2.35
N SER A 87 -1.03 -3.63 -1.19
CA SER A 87 -0.30 -3.85 0.07
C SER A 87 0.46 -5.17 0.05
N LEU A 88 -0.14 -6.24 -0.46
CA LEU A 88 0.49 -7.54 -0.64
C LEU A 88 1.72 -7.46 -1.55
N LEU A 89 1.60 -6.84 -2.72
CA LEU A 89 2.71 -6.66 -3.64
C LEU A 89 3.86 -5.85 -3.03
N ARG A 90 3.56 -4.84 -2.21
CA ARG A 90 4.59 -4.07 -1.50
C ARG A 90 5.31 -4.93 -0.45
N CYS A 91 4.59 -5.77 0.29
CA CYS A 91 5.18 -6.73 1.23
C CYS A 91 6.07 -7.76 0.53
N LEU A 92 5.74 -8.16 -0.71
CA LEU A 92 6.59 -9.01 -1.55
C LEU A 92 7.80 -8.28 -2.15
N GLY A 93 7.99 -7.00 -1.84
CA GLY A 93 9.12 -6.21 -2.32
C GLY A 93 8.94 -5.61 -3.72
N VAL A 94 7.71 -5.56 -4.25
CA VAL A 94 7.45 -4.91 -5.55
C VAL A 94 7.54 -3.38 -5.39
N PRO A 95 8.43 -2.68 -6.10
CA PRO A 95 8.58 -1.24 -5.96
C PRO A 95 7.37 -0.48 -6.51
N ALA A 96 6.69 0.29 -5.65
CA ALA A 96 5.45 1.00 -6.01
C ALA A 96 5.63 2.11 -7.06
N ARG A 97 6.86 2.62 -7.27
CA ARG A 97 7.15 3.68 -8.25
C ARG A 97 7.17 3.15 -9.71
N LEU A 98 7.24 1.84 -9.91
CA LEU A 98 7.32 1.24 -11.25
C LEU A 98 5.95 1.08 -11.87
N SER A 99 5.83 1.31 -13.17
CA SER A 99 4.59 1.04 -13.93
C SER A 99 4.15 -0.42 -13.80
N GLY A 100 5.12 -1.34 -13.69
CA GLY A 100 4.86 -2.77 -13.47
C GLY A 100 4.09 -3.06 -12.19
N PHE A 101 4.22 -2.24 -11.15
CA PHE A 101 3.42 -2.39 -9.93
C PHE A 101 1.93 -2.16 -10.21
N ASN A 102 1.60 -1.07 -10.90
CA ASN A 102 0.21 -0.77 -11.26
C ASN A 102 -0.36 -1.84 -12.20
N TYR A 103 0.43 -2.31 -13.16
CA TYR A 103 -0.01 -3.35 -14.09
C TYR A 103 -0.25 -4.70 -13.37
N LEU A 104 0.58 -5.06 -12.39
CA LEU A 104 0.36 -6.23 -11.54
C LEU A 104 -0.96 -6.11 -10.76
N VAL A 105 -1.24 -4.94 -10.19
CA VAL A 105 -2.50 -4.70 -9.46
C VAL A 105 -3.70 -4.87 -10.39
N GLU A 106 -3.70 -4.26 -11.58
CA GLU A 106 -4.80 -4.39 -12.53
C GLU A 106 -4.97 -5.82 -13.05
N THR A 107 -3.86 -6.50 -13.33
CA THR A 107 -3.84 -7.89 -13.80
C THR A 107 -4.47 -8.81 -12.74
N LEU A 108 -4.03 -8.71 -11.49
CA LEU A 108 -4.56 -9.51 -10.39
C LEU A 108 -6.03 -9.19 -10.12
N LEU A 109 -6.42 -7.91 -10.14
CA LEU A 109 -7.81 -7.51 -9.95
C LEU A 109 -8.73 -8.10 -11.03
N LEU A 110 -8.27 -8.11 -12.29
CA LEU A 110 -9.02 -8.72 -13.40
C LEU A 110 -9.15 -10.24 -13.21
N LEU A 111 -8.06 -10.92 -12.84
CA LEU A 111 -8.01 -12.37 -12.63
C LEU A 111 -8.82 -12.85 -11.41
N VAL A 112 -8.98 -12.00 -10.40
CA VAL A 112 -9.84 -12.26 -9.25
C VAL A 112 -11.31 -12.20 -9.67
N ASN A 113 -11.69 -11.17 -10.42
CA ASN A 113 -13.09 -10.97 -10.84
C ASN A 113 -13.54 -11.93 -11.95
N ARG A 114 -12.60 -12.38 -12.80
CA ARG A 114 -12.86 -13.32 -13.88
C ARG A 114 -11.81 -14.43 -13.84
N PRO A 115 -12.20 -15.68 -13.55
CA PRO A 115 -11.24 -16.77 -13.50
C PRO A 115 -10.77 -17.12 -14.91
N PHE A 116 -9.69 -16.49 -15.35
CA PHE A 116 -8.92 -16.91 -16.52
C PHE A 116 -7.78 -17.84 -16.10
N GLU A 117 -7.31 -18.67 -17.02
CA GLU A 117 -6.06 -19.40 -16.82
C GLU A 117 -4.88 -18.42 -16.85
N THR A 118 -4.02 -18.50 -15.84
CA THR A 118 -2.82 -17.63 -15.75
C THR A 118 -1.82 -17.86 -16.89
N ARG A 119 -1.92 -19.01 -17.58
CA ARG A 119 -1.13 -19.32 -18.78
C ARG A 119 -1.57 -18.51 -20.01
N LEU A 120 -2.82 -18.04 -20.05
CA LEU A 120 -3.39 -17.25 -21.15
C LEU A 120 -3.26 -15.74 -20.93
N VAL A 121 -2.52 -15.32 -19.90
CA VAL A 121 -2.42 -13.92 -19.50
C VAL A 121 -1.85 -13.03 -20.60
N THR A 122 -0.90 -13.52 -21.40
CA THR A 122 -0.32 -12.77 -22.52
C THR A 122 -1.30 -12.51 -23.66
N GLY A 123 -2.24 -13.43 -23.91
CA GLY A 123 -3.19 -13.37 -25.02
C GLY A 123 -4.49 -12.64 -24.68
N GLU A 124 -4.98 -12.76 -23.44
CA GLU A 124 -6.30 -12.25 -23.07
C GLU A 124 -6.23 -11.10 -22.05
N VAL A 125 -5.41 -11.26 -21.01
CA VAL A 125 -5.38 -10.34 -19.87
C VAL A 125 -4.55 -9.09 -20.17
N TYR A 126 -3.33 -9.25 -20.69
CA TYR A 126 -2.46 -8.12 -20.99
C TYR A 126 -3.05 -7.14 -22.02
N PRO A 127 -3.76 -7.57 -23.08
CA PRO A 127 -4.47 -6.63 -23.95
C PRO A 127 -5.55 -5.80 -23.26
N VAL A 128 -6.25 -6.38 -22.29
CA VAL A 128 -7.27 -5.64 -21.52
C VAL A 128 -6.61 -4.62 -20.60
N VAL A 129 -5.57 -5.02 -19.86
CA VAL A 129 -4.80 -4.13 -18.98
C VAL A 129 -4.11 -3.02 -19.78
N ALA A 130 -3.56 -3.35 -20.96
CA ALA A 130 -2.91 -2.39 -21.84
C ALA A 130 -3.88 -1.28 -22.28
N LYS A 131 -5.13 -1.64 -22.63
CA LYS A 131 -6.18 -0.65 -22.95
C LYS A 131 -6.53 0.23 -21.76
N GLN A 132 -6.64 -0.34 -20.55
CA GLN A 132 -6.97 0.42 -19.34
C GLN A 132 -5.85 1.38 -18.93
N CYS A 133 -4.60 0.98 -19.13
CA CYS A 133 -3.42 1.76 -18.75
C CYS A 133 -2.82 2.58 -19.90
N ASN A 134 -3.51 2.70 -21.05
CA ASN A 134 -3.04 3.41 -22.24
C ASN A 134 -1.60 3.02 -22.67
N THR A 135 -1.34 1.71 -22.75
CA THR A 135 -0.05 1.15 -23.13
C THR A 135 -0.21 -0.01 -24.11
N THR A 136 0.86 -0.73 -24.43
CA THR A 136 0.83 -1.89 -25.33
C THR A 136 0.90 -3.21 -24.54
N PRO A 137 0.32 -4.32 -25.04
CA PRO A 137 0.40 -5.62 -24.36
C PRO A 137 1.85 -6.07 -24.10
N ILE A 138 2.76 -5.78 -25.04
CA ILE A 138 4.19 -6.05 -24.90
C ILE A 138 4.80 -5.20 -23.79
N GLY A 139 4.43 -3.91 -23.70
CA GLY A 139 4.89 -3.02 -22.62
C GLY A 139 4.41 -3.48 -21.24
N VAL A 140 3.20 -4.02 -21.14
CA VAL A 140 2.68 -4.63 -19.90
C VAL A 140 3.53 -5.82 -19.49
N ASP A 141 3.75 -6.78 -20.40
CA ASP A 141 4.55 -7.97 -20.14
C ASP A 141 5.99 -7.62 -19.68
N GLN A 142 6.66 -6.73 -20.40
CA GLN A 142 8.02 -6.30 -20.06
C GLN A 142 8.09 -5.59 -18.70
N ALA A 143 7.12 -4.72 -18.40
CA ALA A 143 7.08 -4.02 -17.12
C ALA A 143 6.82 -4.97 -15.95
N ILE A 144 5.95 -5.96 -16.13
CA ILE A 144 5.68 -7.00 -15.12
C ILE A 144 6.92 -7.89 -14.93
N ARG A 145 7.58 -8.34 -16.00
CA ARG A 145 8.84 -9.10 -15.92
C ARG A 145 9.90 -8.34 -15.15
N THR A 146 10.08 -7.07 -15.47
CA THR A 146 11.06 -6.20 -14.80
C THR A 146 10.74 -6.06 -13.32
N ALA A 147 9.46 -5.86 -12.96
CA ALA A 147 9.03 -5.78 -11.58
C ALA A 147 9.31 -7.09 -10.80
N VAL A 148 8.93 -8.25 -11.34
CA VAL A 148 9.19 -9.56 -10.73
C VAL A 148 10.69 -9.81 -10.57
N ASN A 149 11.48 -9.51 -11.60
CA ASN A 149 12.93 -9.66 -11.54
C ASN A 149 13.55 -8.80 -10.43
N GLN A 150 13.07 -7.57 -10.27
CA GLN A 150 13.57 -6.68 -9.23
C GLN A 150 13.15 -7.13 -7.83
N THR A 151 11.98 -7.76 -7.70
CA THR A 151 11.54 -8.31 -6.40
C THR A 151 12.33 -9.52 -5.95
N TRP A 152 12.91 -10.28 -6.88
CA TRP A 152 13.62 -11.52 -6.58
C TRP A 152 15.03 -11.28 -6.03
N GLN A 153 15.07 -10.73 -4.81
CA GLN A 153 16.28 -10.50 -4.02
C GLN A 153 16.29 -11.47 -2.84
N GLU A 154 17.48 -11.83 -2.33
CA GLU A 154 17.66 -12.79 -1.23
C GLU A 154 16.75 -12.51 -0.01
N GLN A 155 16.58 -11.23 0.34
CA GLN A 155 15.73 -10.79 1.44
C GLN A 155 14.22 -11.02 1.24
N ASN A 156 13.75 -11.09 -0.01
CA ASN A 156 12.33 -11.21 -0.34
C ASN A 156 11.91 -12.67 -0.61
N ILE A 157 12.85 -13.55 -0.96
CA ILE A 157 12.58 -14.97 -1.24
C ILE A 157 11.85 -15.66 -0.07
N PRO A 158 12.27 -15.48 1.20
CA PRO A 158 11.55 -16.05 2.34
C PRO A 158 10.11 -15.57 2.45
N VAL A 159 9.83 -14.28 2.17
CA VAL A 159 8.49 -13.70 2.22
C VAL A 159 7.59 -14.29 1.14
N TYR A 160 8.13 -14.42 -0.08
CA TYR A 160 7.41 -15.06 -1.19
C TYR A 160 7.14 -16.55 -0.90
N CYS A 161 8.08 -17.27 -0.29
CA CYS A 161 7.87 -18.67 0.08
C CYS A 161 6.82 -18.83 1.19
N ALA A 162 6.83 -17.94 2.19
CA ALA A 162 5.82 -17.90 3.25
C ALA A 162 4.41 -17.65 2.70
N LEU A 163 4.27 -16.85 1.63
CA LEU A 163 2.98 -16.65 0.94
C LEU A 163 2.41 -17.97 0.38
N MET A 164 3.28 -18.91 -0.01
CA MET A 164 2.88 -20.24 -0.47
C MET A 164 2.78 -21.27 0.65
N GLY A 165 3.02 -20.88 1.92
CA GLY A 165 2.99 -21.79 3.06
C GLY A 165 4.15 -22.79 3.10
N ARG A 166 5.29 -22.48 2.46
CA ARG A 166 6.48 -23.34 2.43
C ARG A 166 7.75 -22.61 2.85
N SER A 167 8.74 -23.37 3.28
CA SER A 167 10.09 -22.84 3.53
C SER A 167 10.85 -22.63 2.21
N PRO A 168 11.76 -21.64 2.14
CA PRO A 168 12.60 -21.43 0.96
C PRO A 168 13.61 -22.58 0.80
N ALA A 169 13.79 -23.06 -0.42
CA ALA A 169 14.81 -24.06 -0.73
C ALA A 169 16.18 -23.40 -0.98
N PRO A 170 17.29 -24.12 -0.75
CA PRO A 170 18.59 -23.71 -1.28
C PRO A 170 18.50 -23.51 -2.79
N HIS A 171 18.97 -22.36 -3.29
CA HIS A 171 18.91 -21.99 -4.71
C HIS A 171 17.48 -21.97 -5.31
N GLU A 172 16.51 -21.45 -4.54
CA GLU A 172 15.13 -21.25 -5.01
C GLU A 172 15.09 -20.57 -6.39
N PRO A 173 14.49 -21.20 -7.42
CA PRO A 173 14.47 -20.64 -8.76
C PRO A 173 13.56 -19.40 -8.81
N ARG A 174 13.98 -18.40 -9.61
CA ARG A 174 13.16 -17.21 -9.84
C ARG A 174 11.86 -17.60 -10.55
N PRO A 175 10.68 -17.23 -10.04
CA PRO A 175 9.43 -17.52 -10.69
C PRO A 175 9.33 -16.77 -12.01
N THR A 176 8.70 -17.40 -13.00
CA THR A 176 8.23 -16.71 -14.20
C THR A 176 7.13 -15.71 -13.84
N SER A 177 6.86 -14.72 -14.71
CA SER A 177 5.78 -13.76 -14.49
C SER A 177 4.42 -14.44 -14.30
N CYS A 178 4.14 -15.52 -15.05
CA CYS A 178 2.89 -16.26 -14.92
C CYS A 178 2.81 -17.06 -13.61
N GLU A 179 3.91 -17.69 -13.17
CA GLU A 179 3.96 -18.38 -11.87
C GLU A 179 3.80 -17.41 -10.71
N PHE A 180 4.48 -16.26 -10.77
CA PHE A 180 4.35 -15.21 -9.78
C PHE A 180 2.89 -14.74 -9.66
N LEU A 181 2.26 -14.42 -10.79
CA LEU A 181 0.84 -14.04 -10.83
C LEU A 181 -0.06 -15.14 -10.30
N ALA A 182 0.19 -16.41 -10.66
CA ALA A 182 -0.61 -17.54 -10.21
C ALA A 182 -0.54 -17.75 -8.70
N ASN A 183 0.65 -17.67 -8.11
CA ASN A 183 0.85 -17.86 -6.68
C ASN A 183 0.20 -16.73 -5.88
N VAL A 184 0.40 -15.47 -6.30
CA VAL A 184 -0.22 -14.31 -5.65
C VAL A 184 -1.74 -14.35 -5.79
N LEU A 185 -2.27 -14.70 -6.97
CA LEU A 185 -3.70 -14.86 -7.20
C LEU A 185 -4.30 -15.97 -6.33
N MET A 186 -3.61 -17.10 -6.20
CA MET A 186 -4.06 -18.22 -5.36
C MET A 186 -4.16 -17.79 -3.91
N TYR A 187 -3.10 -17.17 -3.37
CA TYR A 187 -3.09 -16.66 -2.00
C TYR A 187 -4.25 -15.68 -1.76
N VAL A 188 -4.43 -14.73 -2.68
CA VAL A 188 -5.54 -13.77 -2.64
C VAL A 188 -6.90 -14.47 -2.58
N ARG A 189 -7.14 -15.48 -3.41
CA ARG A 189 -8.42 -16.22 -3.45
C ARG A 189 -8.69 -17.00 -2.17
N ILE A 190 -7.66 -17.61 -1.58
CA ILE A 190 -7.76 -18.30 -0.30
C ILE A 190 -8.15 -17.30 0.79
N GLN A 191 -7.47 -16.17 0.87
CA GLN A 191 -7.76 -15.15 1.87
C GLN A 191 -9.16 -14.54 1.71
N MET A 192 -9.65 -14.42 0.47
CA MET A 192 -11.05 -14.03 0.22
C MET A 192 -12.02 -15.09 0.74
N ALA A 193 -11.78 -16.38 0.47
CA ALA A 193 -12.65 -17.46 0.93
C ALA A 193 -12.70 -17.54 2.46
N GLU A 194 -11.56 -17.33 3.13
CA GLU A 194 -11.46 -17.32 4.59
C GLU A 194 -12.15 -16.11 5.24
N CYS A 195 -12.13 -14.93 4.59
CA CYS A 195 -12.75 -13.71 5.11
C CYS A 195 -14.26 -13.60 4.86
N HIS A 196 -14.83 -14.47 4.00
CA HIS A 196 -16.25 -14.50 3.66
C HIS A 196 -17.06 -15.52 4.49
N TYR A 197 -16.52 -15.99 5.63
CA TYR A 197 -17.19 -16.87 6.59
C TYR A 197 -17.26 -16.24 7.99
#